data_AF-A0A970JVG0-F1
#
_entry.id   AF-A0A970JVG0-F1
#
_cell.length_a   1.000
_cell.length_b   1.000
_cell.length_c   1.000
_cell.angle_alpha   90.00
_cell.angle_beta   90.00
_cell.angle_gamma   90.00
#
_symmetry.space_group_name_H-M   'P 1'
#
loop_
_entity.id
_entity.type
_entity.pdbx_description
1 polymer ?
#
loop_
_entity_poly.entity_id
_entity_poly.type
_entity_poly.pdbx_seq_one_letter_code
_entity_poly.pdbx_strand_id
1 'polypeptide(L)' 'MSFSKKMEELDSIVARIEKGPMPLEDALALFEKGVKLVKECREYLLEAKGRVRALTEEGELVPLSQPLDYDGEGSR' A
#
# COMPACT_ATOMS: atom_id res chain seq x y z
N MET A 1 -9.51 0.21 10.77
CA MET A 1 -9.63 -1.02 9.93
C MET A 1 -8.25 -1.66 9.76
N SER A 2 -8.17 -2.99 9.66
CA SER A 2 -6.93 -3.71 9.33
C SER A 2 -6.47 -3.41 7.90
N PHE A 3 -5.21 -3.70 7.58
CA PHE A 3 -4.67 -3.57 6.21
C PHE A 3 -5.51 -4.37 5.20
N SER A 4 -5.77 -5.65 5.47
CA SER A 4 -6.55 -6.52 4.56
C SER A 4 -7.94 -5.96 4.27
N LYS A 5 -8.64 -5.42 5.27
CA LYS A 5 -9.95 -4.79 5.08
C LYS A 5 -9.89 -3.55 4.18
N LYS A 6 -8.82 -2.75 4.29
CA LYS A 6 -8.64 -1.59 3.41
C LYS A 6 -8.36 -2.01 1.96
N MET A 7 -7.62 -3.11 1.76
CA MET A 7 -7.41 -3.68 0.43
C MET A 7 -8.69 -4.23 -0.18
N GLU A 8 -9.48 -5.00 0.59
CA GLU A 8 -10.80 -5.47 0.15
C GLU A 8 -11.73 -4.31 -0.27
N GLU A 9 -11.69 -3.22 0.49
CA GLU A 9 -12.47 -2.02 0.17
C GLU A 9 -11.98 -1.31 -1.08
N LEU A 10 -10.66 -1.25 -1.31
CA LEU A 10 -10.07 -0.71 -2.52
C LEU A 10 -10.45 -1.55 -3.75
N ASP A 11 -10.38 -2.88 -3.65
CA ASP A 11 -10.80 -3.80 -4.72
C ASP A 11 -12.29 -3.61 -5.04
N SER A 12 -13.14 -3.43 -4.01
CA SER A 12 -14.55 -3.12 -4.23
C SER A 12 -14.77 -1.78 -4.92
N ILE A 13 -13.94 -0.77 -4.67
CA ILE A 13 -14.03 0.54 -5.33
C ILE A 13 -13.66 0.40 -6.81
N VAL A 14 -12.53 -0.27 -7.10
CA VAL A 14 -12.09 -0.56 -8.47
C VAL A 14 -13.17 -1.31 -9.23
N ALA A 15 -13.70 -2.40 -8.67
CA ALA A 15 -14.75 -3.19 -9.29
C ALA A 15 -16.05 -2.39 -9.56
N ARG A 16 -16.34 -1.38 -8.74
CA ARG A 16 -17.51 -0.49 -8.98
C ARG A 16 -17.25 0.48 -10.13
N ILE A 17 -16.05 1.03 -10.23
CA ILE A 17 -15.66 1.93 -11.32
C ILE A 17 -15.61 1.15 -12.65
N GLU A 18 -15.14 -0.10 -12.64
CA GLU A 18 -15.07 -0.96 -13.83
C GLU A 18 -16.43 -1.47 -14.33
N LYS A 19 -17.46 -1.47 -13.48
CA LYS A 19 -18.81 -1.94 -13.85
C LYS A 19 -19.51 -1.10 -14.91
N GLY A 20 -18.97 0.07 -15.25
CA GLY A 20 -19.43 0.90 -16.34
C GLY A 20 -19.91 2.28 -15.89
N PRO A 21 -20.73 2.96 -16.71
CA PRO A 21 -21.05 4.36 -16.49
C PRO A 21 -21.82 4.57 -15.18
N MET A 22 -21.38 5.56 -14.41
CA MET A 22 -22.00 6.03 -13.18
C MET A 22 -22.06 7.56 -13.20
N PRO A 23 -22.90 8.17 -12.35
CA PRO A 23 -22.89 9.62 -12.16
C PRO A 23 -21.49 10.14 -11.83
N LEU A 24 -21.15 11.32 -12.31
CA LEU A 24 -19.84 11.93 -12.09
C LEU A 24 -19.57 12.12 -10.59
N GLU A 25 -20.60 12.52 -9.84
CA GLU A 25 -20.55 12.74 -8.40
C GLU A 25 -20.18 11.44 -7.66
N ASP A 26 -20.75 10.31 -8.08
CA ASP A 26 -20.45 8.99 -7.51
C ASP A 26 -19.02 8.55 -7.85
N ALA A 27 -18.59 8.79 -9.09
CA ALA A 27 -17.23 8.49 -9.54
C ALA A 27 -16.19 9.29 -8.74
N LEU A 28 -16.44 10.58 -8.53
CA LEU A 28 -15.58 11.46 -7.72
C LEU A 28 -15.53 11.00 -6.26
N ALA A 29 -16.69 10.66 -5.66
CA ALA A 29 -16.73 10.16 -4.30
C ALA A 29 -15.97 8.84 -4.12
N LEU A 30 -16.10 7.91 -5.07
CA LEU A 30 -15.35 6.66 -5.07
C LEU A 30 -13.85 6.89 -5.24
N PHE A 31 -13.46 7.82 -6.11
CA PHE A 31 -12.07 8.18 -6.33
C PHE A 31 -11.44 8.79 -5.06
N GLU A 32 -12.07 9.79 -4.45
CA GLU A 32 -11.60 10.42 -3.21
C GLU A 32 -11.42 9.38 -2.09
N LYS A 33 -12.39 8.48 -1.96
CA LYS A 33 -12.33 7.37 -1.01
C LYS A 33 -11.16 6.43 -1.31
N GLY A 34 -10.96 6.06 -2.57
CA GLY A 34 -9.85 5.22 -3.01
C GLY A 34 -8.49 5.85 -2.71
N VAL A 35 -8.32 7.14 -3.00
CA VAL A 35 -7.08 7.90 -2.69
C VAL A 35 -6.81 7.90 -1.19
N LYS A 36 -7.83 8.11 -0.37
CA LYS A 36 -7.71 8.06 1.09
C LYS A 36 -7.27 6.67 1.57
N LEU A 37 -7.90 5.60 1.09
CA LEU A 37 -7.54 4.23 1.45
C LEU A 37 -6.10 3.90 1.05
N VAL A 38 -5.65 4.30 -0.14
CA VAL A 38 -4.27 4.10 -0.60
C VAL A 38 -3.28 4.80 0.33
N LYS A 39 -3.58 6.03 0.76
CA LYS A 39 -2.74 6.75 1.72
C LYS A 39 -2.63 6.00 3.05
N GLU A 40 -3.76 5.55 3.60
CA GLU A 40 -3.78 4.80 4.86
C GLU A 40 -3.06 3.44 4.75
N CYS A 41 -3.16 2.76 3.61
CA CYS A 41 -2.40 1.53 3.34
C CYS A 41 -0.89 1.78 3.32
N ARG A 42 -0.45 2.89 2.70
CA ARG A 42 0.97 3.28 2.69
C ARG A 42 1.49 3.56 4.10
N GLU A 43 0.73 4.26 4.93
CA GLU A 43 1.06 4.54 6.33
C GLU A 43 1.19 3.23 7.13
N TYR A 44 0.24 2.30 6.95
CA TYR A 44 0.28 1.00 7.60
C TYR A 44 1.53 0.20 7.23
N LEU A 45 1.90 0.19 5.94
CA LEU A 45 3.10 -0.48 5.46
C LEU A 45 4.39 0.19 5.94
N LEU A 46 4.39 1.52 6.10
CA LEU A 46 5.52 2.26 6.65
C LEU A 46 5.73 1.91 8.14
N GLU A 47 4.66 1.86 8.92
CA GLU A 47 4.72 1.43 10.33
C GLU A 47 5.21 -0.01 10.44
N ALA A 48 4.67 -0.92 9.62
CA ALA A 48 5.09 -2.32 9.59
C ALA A 48 6.59 -2.46 9.26
N LYS A 49 7.08 -1.72 8.25
CA LYS A 49 8.52 -1.66 7.94
C LYS A 49 9.34 -1.15 9.11
N GLY A 50 8.91 -0.05 9.74
CA GLY A 50 9.54 0.53 10.94
C GLY A 50 9.76 -0.50 12.03
N ARG A 51 8.71 -1.29 12.30
CA ARG A 51 8.74 -2.38 13.28
C ARG A 51 9.68 -3.52 12.85
N VAL A 52 9.71 -3.87 11.57
CA VAL A 52 10.63 -4.90 11.05
C VAL A 52 12.09 -4.45 11.20
N ARG A 53 12.48 -3.25 10.76
CA ARG A 53 13.86 -2.74 10.96
C ARG A 53 14.28 -2.76 12.41
N ALA A 54 13.42 -2.26 13.31
CA ALA A 54 13.74 -2.21 14.73
C ALA A 54 13.99 -3.60 15.34
N LEU A 55 13.51 -4.67 14.69
CA LEU A 55 13.73 -6.05 15.08
C LEU A 55 14.93 -6.69 14.36
N THR A 56 15.32 -6.22 13.17
CA THR A 56 16.36 -6.83 12.32
C THR A 56 17.73 -6.18 12.43
N GLU A 57 17.81 -4.89 12.77
CA GLU A 57 19.05 -4.13 12.98
C GLU A 57 18.74 -3.17 14.15
N GLU A 58 19.62 -2.72 15.04
CA GLU A 58 20.75 -1.83 14.75
C GLU A 58 20.54 -0.77 13.62
N GLY A 59 19.31 -0.65 13.09
CA GLY A 59 18.75 0.57 12.53
C GLY A 59 19.03 0.96 11.08
N GLU A 60 18.78 0.16 10.03
CA GLU A 60 18.55 0.63 8.63
C GLU A 60 17.20 0.24 7.95
N LEU A 61 16.42 1.25 7.48
CA LEU A 61 15.08 1.09 6.87
C LEU A 61 15.30 1.29 5.40
N VAL A 62 15.22 0.22 4.63
CA VAL A 62 15.16 0.33 3.18
C VAL A 62 13.69 0.47 2.74
N PRO A 63 13.34 1.47 1.91
CA PRO A 63 11.99 1.61 1.39
C PRO A 63 11.59 0.43 0.48
N LEU A 64 10.38 -0.15 0.67
CA LEU A 64 9.80 -1.14 -0.29
C LEU A 64 9.74 -0.69 -1.77
N SER A 65 9.98 0.59 -2.05
CA SER A 65 10.02 1.13 -3.41
C SER A 65 11.40 1.09 -4.06
N GLN A 66 12.45 0.75 -3.32
CA GLN A 66 13.74 0.43 -3.92
C GLN A 66 13.73 -1.04 -4.38
N PRO A 67 14.32 -1.35 -5.56
CA PRO A 67 14.66 -2.73 -5.89
C PRO A 67 15.42 -3.34 -4.71
N LEU A 68 15.11 -4.59 -4.37
CA LEU A 68 15.98 -5.34 -3.49
C LEU A 68 17.28 -5.54 -4.26
N ASP A 69 18.29 -4.72 -4.00
CA ASP A 69 19.67 -5.05 -4.33
C ASP A 69 20.04 -6.23 -3.44
N TYR A 70 19.69 -7.42 -3.92
CA TYR A 70 20.15 -8.66 -3.35
C TYR A 70 21.63 -8.75 -3.72
N ASP A 71 22.49 -8.40 -2.77
CA ASP A 71 23.94 -8.59 -2.87
C ASP A 71 24.26 -10.09 -2.83
N GLY A 72 23.83 -10.79 -3.88
CA GLY A 72 24.24 -12.14 -4.21
C GLY A 72 25.60 -12.12 -4.89
N GLU A 73 26.61 -11.60 -4.19
CA GLU A 73 28.01 -12.00 -4.41
C GLU A 73 28.47 -12.57 -3.05
N GLY A 74 28.45 -13.89 -2.82
CA GLY A 74 29.12 -14.84 -3.67
C GLY A 74 30.62 -14.60 -3.60
N SER A 75 31.23 -14.85 -2.43
CA SER A 75 32.67 -14.99 -2.19
C SER A 75 33.62 -14.32 -3.19
N ARG A 76 34.21 -13.19 -2.80
CA ARG A 76 35.68 -13.03 -2.81
C ARG A 76 36.15 -11.80 -2.05
#